data_AF-A0A846YT63-F1
#
_entry.id   AF-A0A846YT63-F1
#
_cell.length_a   1.000
_cell.length_b   1.000
_cell.length_c   1.000
_cell.angle_alpha   90.00
_cell.angle_beta   90.00
_cell.angle_gamma   90.00
#
_symmetry.space_group_name_H-M   'P 1'
#
loop_
_entity.id
_entity.type
_entity.pdbx_description
1 polymer ?
#
loop_
_entity_poly.entity_id
_entity_poly.type
_entity_poly.pdbx_seq_one_letter_code
_entity_poly.pdbx_strand_id
1 'polypeptide(L)'
;MSETEATAGQPDQADITDYNDPNAPWNQSWDQEGSIANWNDDVIKEFRENSGKVGGAYAGGDLILLTTTGAKSGKRHTTPLGPLYRGDTMYVSSFIEDKYPAWWYNIKANPQVTIELRAKTYQATGKVLEGVDYDEFAAWVLADNPLLADFQSKIDRPMPLVVLTLEGEV
;
A
#
# COMPACT_ATOMS: atom_id res chain seq x y z
N MET A 1 12.03 -1.43 -42.90
CA MET A 1 13.41 -1.33 -42.39
C MET A 1 13.35 -0.18 -41.40
N SER A 2 13.22 -0.41 -40.09
CA SER A 2 14.32 -0.79 -39.16
C SER A 2 15.40 0.29 -39.23
N GLU A 3 15.84 1.00 -38.19
CA GLU A 3 15.94 0.90 -36.73
C GLU A 3 16.30 2.36 -36.29
N THR A 4 16.27 2.89 -35.06
CA THR A 4 16.57 2.37 -33.72
C THR A 4 16.16 3.52 -32.77
N GLU A 5 15.29 3.28 -31.79
CA GLU A 5 15.13 4.18 -30.65
C GLU A 5 16.19 3.83 -29.60
N ALA A 6 16.87 4.86 -29.12
CA ALA A 6 17.96 4.77 -28.18
C ALA A 6 17.44 4.35 -26.79
N THR A 7 18.00 3.26 -26.29
CA THR A 7 17.97 2.84 -24.88
C THR A 7 18.42 3.97 -23.97
N ALA A 8 17.48 4.58 -23.23
CA ALA A 8 17.82 5.35 -22.05
C ALA A 8 17.96 4.37 -20.88
N GLY A 9 19.20 4.17 -20.42
CA GLY A 9 19.53 3.31 -19.29
C GLY A 9 18.87 3.79 -18.01
N GLN A 10 18.23 2.87 -17.29
CA GLN A 10 17.82 3.07 -15.90
C GLN A 10 19.07 3.32 -15.05
N PRO A 11 19.07 4.34 -14.16
CA PRO A 11 20.16 4.51 -13.21
C PRO A 11 20.14 3.36 -12.19
N ASP A 12 21.33 2.82 -11.96
CA ASP A 12 21.65 1.79 -10.97
C ASP A 12 21.21 2.25 -9.56
N GLN A 13 20.17 1.61 -9.00
CA GLN A 13 19.67 1.90 -7.65
C GLN A 13 20.40 1.00 -6.64
N ALA A 14 21.54 1.47 -6.14
CA ALA A 14 22.24 0.85 -5.03
C ALA A 14 21.58 1.26 -3.69
N ASP A 15 21.22 0.26 -2.89
CA ASP A 15 21.06 0.27 -1.43
C ASP A 15 20.28 1.45 -0.81
N ILE A 16 18.97 1.48 -1.01
CA ILE A 16 18.05 2.34 -0.23
C ILE A 16 18.01 1.80 1.21
N THR A 17 18.64 2.51 2.14
CA THR A 17 18.76 2.11 3.56
C THR A 17 18.15 3.11 4.55
N ASP A 18 17.57 4.22 4.06
CA ASP A 18 16.95 5.27 4.87
C ASP A 18 15.57 5.66 4.29
N TYR A 19 14.55 5.61 5.14
CA TYR A 19 13.17 5.94 4.79
C TYR A 19 12.91 7.44 4.70
N ASN A 20 13.75 8.29 5.31
CA ASN A 20 13.70 9.74 5.16
C ASN A 20 14.51 10.22 3.95
N ASP A 21 15.00 9.32 3.11
CA ASP A 21 15.67 9.73 1.87
C ASP A 21 14.68 10.57 1.05
N PRO A 22 14.97 11.86 0.81
CA PRO A 22 14.13 12.71 -0.03
C PRO A 22 14.08 12.22 -1.48
N ASN A 23 14.96 11.27 -1.85
CA ASN A 23 14.96 10.58 -3.13
C ASN A 23 14.23 9.24 -3.09
N ALA A 24 13.73 8.81 -1.93
CA ALA A 24 12.89 7.63 -1.85
C ALA A 24 11.61 7.84 -2.69
N PRO A 25 11.19 6.84 -3.49
CA PRO A 25 10.07 7.00 -4.42
C PRO A 25 8.75 7.43 -3.76
N TRP A 26 8.57 7.13 -2.48
CA TRP A 26 7.37 7.47 -1.69
C TRP A 26 7.41 8.86 -1.03
N ASN A 27 8.57 9.53 -1.00
CA ASN A 27 8.76 10.86 -0.40
C ASN A 27 8.83 11.99 -1.42
N GLN A 28 8.96 11.68 -2.71
CA GLN A 28 9.10 12.71 -3.73
C GLN A 28 7.73 13.27 -4.15
N SER A 29 7.48 14.55 -3.83
CA SER A 29 6.35 15.31 -4.35
C SER A 29 6.62 15.74 -5.80
N TRP A 30 6.01 15.08 -6.78
CA TRP A 30 6.06 15.52 -8.19
C TRP A 30 4.67 15.89 -8.69
N ASP A 31 4.47 17.21 -8.86
CA ASP A 31 3.37 17.77 -9.62
C ASP A 31 3.72 17.74 -11.12
N GLN A 32 3.01 16.91 -11.89
CA GLN A 32 2.56 17.25 -13.25
C GLN A 32 1.50 16.26 -13.75
N GLU A 33 0.48 16.83 -14.38
CA GLU A 33 -0.74 16.23 -14.93
C GLU A 33 -0.62 14.76 -15.37
N GLY A 34 -1.40 13.87 -14.74
CA GLY A 34 -1.70 12.52 -15.25
C GLY A 34 -0.82 11.35 -14.75
N SER A 35 0.24 11.61 -13.99
CA SER A 35 1.25 10.60 -13.64
C SER A 35 0.83 9.53 -12.60
N ILE A 36 -0.02 9.85 -11.61
CA ILE A 36 -0.42 8.89 -10.56
C ILE A 36 -1.29 7.74 -11.09
N ALA A 37 -2.13 8.00 -12.10
CA ALA A 37 -2.98 6.95 -12.67
C ALA A 37 -2.11 5.83 -13.27
N ASN A 38 -1.09 6.22 -14.04
CA ASN A 38 -0.26 5.26 -14.77
C ASN A 38 0.71 4.49 -13.86
N TRP A 39 1.22 5.08 -12.77
CA TRP A 39 2.17 4.37 -11.90
C TRP A 39 1.53 3.21 -11.12
N ASN A 40 0.34 3.43 -10.53
CA ASN A 40 -0.39 2.32 -9.93
C ASN A 40 -0.76 1.27 -10.98
N ASP A 41 -1.17 1.71 -12.18
CA ASP A 41 -1.53 0.82 -13.27
C ASP A 41 -0.32 -0.03 -13.73
N ASP A 42 0.87 0.54 -13.80
CA ASP A 42 2.12 -0.15 -14.13
C ASP A 42 2.53 -1.14 -13.04
N VAL A 43 2.46 -0.75 -11.76
CA VAL A 43 2.72 -1.64 -10.62
C VAL A 43 1.69 -2.77 -10.55
N ILE A 44 0.42 -2.48 -10.78
CA ILE A 44 -0.67 -3.47 -10.83
C ILE A 44 -0.45 -4.44 -11.99
N LYS A 45 -0.05 -3.92 -13.15
CA LYS A 45 0.24 -4.72 -14.34
C LYS A 45 1.43 -5.64 -14.08
N GLU A 46 2.54 -5.10 -13.58
CA GLU A 46 3.73 -5.89 -13.24
C GLU A 46 3.41 -6.94 -12.19
N PHE A 47 2.66 -6.58 -11.15
CA PHE A 47 2.21 -7.51 -10.11
C PHE A 47 1.43 -8.68 -10.72
N ARG A 48 0.46 -8.40 -11.60
CA ARG A 48 -0.35 -9.44 -12.24
C ARG A 48 0.43 -10.29 -13.24
N GLU A 49 1.35 -9.69 -13.98
CA GLU A 49 2.22 -10.38 -14.96
C GLU A 49 3.26 -11.27 -14.26
N ASN A 50 3.74 -10.88 -13.08
CA ASN A 50 4.79 -11.58 -12.34
C ASN A 50 4.27 -12.36 -11.11
N SER A 51 2.99 -12.73 -11.09
CA SER A 51 2.39 -13.54 -10.01
C SER A 51 2.59 -12.95 -8.60
N GLY A 52 2.49 -11.63 -8.52
CA GLY A 52 2.56 -10.78 -7.34
C GLY A 52 3.95 -10.41 -6.86
N LYS A 53 4.95 -10.52 -7.74
CA LYS A 53 6.28 -9.94 -7.52
C LYS A 53 6.40 -8.66 -8.31
N VAL A 54 6.86 -7.60 -7.68
CA VAL A 54 7.14 -6.32 -8.34
C VAL A 54 8.59 -5.94 -8.04
N GLY A 55 9.31 -5.47 -9.04
CA GLY A 55 10.68 -4.98 -8.91
C GLY A 55 10.77 -3.62 -8.20
N GLY A 56 11.97 -3.03 -8.22
CA GLY A 56 12.21 -1.69 -7.67
C GLY A 56 11.96 -1.62 -6.16
N ALA A 57 11.18 -0.62 -5.72
CA ALA A 57 10.89 -0.37 -4.30
C ALA A 57 10.12 -1.50 -3.58
N TYR A 58 9.55 -2.45 -4.34
CA TYR A 58 8.79 -3.59 -3.82
C TYR A 58 9.57 -4.92 -3.91
N ALA A 59 10.80 -4.88 -4.41
CA ALA A 59 11.61 -6.07 -4.63
C ALA A 59 11.91 -6.79 -3.30
N GLY A 60 11.49 -8.06 -3.20
CA GLY A 60 11.69 -8.90 -2.01
C GLY A 60 10.68 -8.68 -0.88
N GLY A 61 9.79 -7.68 -1.00
CA GLY A 61 8.66 -7.48 -0.09
C GLY A 61 7.40 -8.23 -0.55
N ASP A 62 6.51 -8.53 0.39
CA ASP A 62 5.15 -8.92 0.03
C ASP A 62 4.37 -7.68 -0.40
N LEU A 63 3.59 -7.80 -1.48
CA LEU A 63 2.71 -6.75 -1.97
C LEU A 63 1.30 -7.33 -2.12
N ILE A 64 0.28 -6.51 -1.83
CA ILE A 64 -1.11 -6.82 -2.15
C ILE A 64 -1.71 -5.72 -3.02
N LEU A 65 -2.65 -6.10 -3.88
CA LEU A 65 -3.54 -5.14 -4.52
C LEU A 65 -4.85 -5.11 -3.75
N LEU A 66 -5.09 -4.03 -3.03
CA LEU A 66 -6.32 -3.81 -2.29
C LEU A 66 -7.33 -3.09 -3.16
N THR A 67 -8.41 -3.78 -3.51
CA THR A 67 -9.54 -3.20 -4.24
C THR A 67 -10.67 -2.85 -3.27
N THR A 68 -10.99 -1.55 -3.19
CA THR A 68 -12.07 -0.99 -2.36
C THR A 68 -13.17 -0.39 -3.22
N THR A 69 -14.36 -0.23 -2.64
CA THR A 69 -15.48 0.49 -3.29
C THR A 69 -15.52 1.94 -2.79
N GLY A 70 -15.45 2.90 -3.70
CA GLY A 70 -15.44 4.32 -3.40
C GLY A 70 -16.69 4.75 -2.63
N ALA A 71 -16.53 5.25 -1.41
CA ALA A 71 -17.66 5.60 -0.53
C ALA A 71 -18.61 6.65 -1.13
N LYS A 72 -18.06 7.57 -1.95
CA LYS A 72 -18.84 8.63 -2.63
C LYS A 72 -19.23 8.25 -4.06
N SER A 73 -18.38 7.50 -4.76
CA SER A 73 -18.48 7.27 -6.20
C SER A 73 -19.13 5.93 -6.57
N GLY A 74 -19.11 4.95 -5.66
CA GLY A 74 -19.46 3.56 -5.94
C GLY A 74 -18.49 2.82 -6.86
N LYS A 75 -17.43 3.46 -7.34
CA LYS A 75 -16.46 2.87 -8.27
C LYS A 75 -15.43 2.02 -7.52
N ARG A 76 -14.93 0.97 -8.16
CA ARG A 76 -13.82 0.18 -7.63
C ARG A 76 -12.51 0.93 -7.79
N HIS A 77 -11.71 0.94 -6.73
CA HIS A 77 -10.40 1.57 -6.66
C HIS A 77 -9.39 0.54 -6.15
N THR A 78 -8.36 0.26 -6.94
CA THR A 78 -7.28 -0.66 -6.58
C THR A 78 -6.05 0.12 -6.16
N THR A 79 -5.44 -0.26 -5.04
CA THR A 79 -4.24 0.40 -4.51
C THR A 79 -3.21 -0.67 -4.11
N PRO A 80 -1.98 -0.61 -4.64
CA PRO A 80 -0.90 -1.48 -4.19
C PRO A 80 -0.47 -1.07 -2.77
N LEU A 81 -0.39 -2.04 -1.86
CA LEU A 81 0.01 -1.83 -0.47
C LEU A 81 0.94 -2.94 0.00
N GLY A 82 1.92 -2.60 0.83
CA GLY A 82 2.70 -3.59 1.57
C GLY A 82 1.88 -4.09 2.76
N PRO A 83 1.45 -5.37 2.80
CA PRO A 83 0.80 -5.93 3.97
C PRO A 83 1.83 -6.16 5.08
N LEU A 84 1.37 -5.97 6.31
CA LEU A 84 2.09 -6.33 7.53
C LEU A 84 1.31 -7.44 8.25
N TYR A 85 1.98 -8.18 9.12
CA TYR A 85 1.39 -9.36 9.76
C TYR A 85 1.64 -9.37 11.27
N ARG A 86 0.56 -9.62 12.03
CA ARG A 86 0.58 -9.94 13.46
C ARG A 86 0.14 -11.40 13.61
N GLY A 87 1.10 -12.33 13.59
CA GLY A 87 0.78 -13.76 13.44
C GLY A 87 -0.01 -14.00 12.16
N ASP A 88 -1.19 -14.59 12.26
CA ASP A 88 -2.08 -14.82 11.11
C ASP A 88 -2.94 -13.60 10.72
N THR A 89 -2.85 -12.50 11.46
CA THR A 89 -3.64 -11.29 11.20
C THR A 89 -2.91 -10.38 10.22
N MET A 90 -3.45 -10.21 9.02
CA MET A 90 -2.95 -9.24 8.04
C MET A 90 -3.47 -7.84 8.38
N TYR A 91 -2.61 -6.82 8.27
CA TYR A 91 -3.01 -5.43 8.42
C TYR A 91 -2.24 -4.53 7.45
N VAL A 92 -2.81 -3.35 7.18
CA VAL A 92 -2.20 -2.30 6.35
C VAL A 92 -2.23 -0.97 7.09
N SER A 93 -1.22 -0.16 6.81
CA SER A 93 -1.11 1.22 7.30
C SER A 93 -0.72 2.15 6.16
N SER A 94 -0.68 3.46 6.44
CA SER A 94 -0.27 4.49 5.49
C SER A 94 0.68 5.48 6.15
N PHE A 95 1.64 5.93 5.36
CA PHE A 95 2.61 6.96 5.71
C PHE A 95 2.23 8.35 5.16
N ILE A 96 0.96 8.60 4.84
CA ILE A 96 0.50 9.93 4.42
C ILE A 96 0.38 10.82 5.65
N GLU A 97 1.12 11.94 5.67
CA GLU A 97 1.25 12.84 6.82
C GLU A 97 0.10 13.84 6.97
N ASP A 98 -0.64 14.18 5.91
CA ASP A 98 -1.67 15.23 5.97
C ASP A 98 -3.13 14.74 6.07
N LYS A 99 -3.42 13.52 5.63
CA LYS A 99 -4.78 12.96 5.62
C LYS A 99 -4.79 11.43 5.68
N TYR A 100 -5.94 10.86 6.00
CA TYR A 100 -6.15 9.43 5.76
C TYR A 100 -6.31 9.14 4.26
N PRO A 101 -5.81 7.98 3.80
CA PRO A 101 -5.92 7.58 2.40
C PRO A 101 -7.38 7.26 2.04
N ALA A 102 -7.72 7.37 0.76
CA ALA A 102 -9.08 7.12 0.27
C ALA A 102 -9.56 5.70 0.59
N TRP A 103 -8.68 4.68 0.50
CA TRP A 103 -9.02 3.30 0.82
C TRP A 103 -9.47 3.13 2.28
N TRP A 104 -8.94 3.93 3.22
CA TRP A 104 -9.35 3.86 4.63
C TRP A 104 -10.80 4.32 4.80
N TYR A 105 -11.16 5.45 4.18
CA TYR A 105 -12.55 5.94 4.20
C TYR A 105 -13.50 5.00 3.46
N ASN A 106 -13.04 4.39 2.36
CA ASN A 106 -13.82 3.42 1.60
C ASN A 106 -14.14 2.18 2.45
N ILE A 107 -13.16 1.62 3.15
CA ILE A 107 -13.34 0.47 4.03
C ILE A 107 -14.25 0.81 5.21
N LYS A 108 -14.08 2.00 5.80
CA LYS A 108 -14.98 2.48 6.86
C LYS A 108 -16.45 2.51 6.43
N ALA A 109 -16.71 2.87 5.16
CA ALA A 109 -18.06 2.93 4.62
C ALA A 109 -18.57 1.57 4.11
N ASN A 110 -17.69 0.78 3.50
CA ASN A 110 -17.97 -0.55 3.00
C ASN A 110 -16.78 -1.48 3.27
N PRO A 111 -16.90 -2.37 4.27
CA PRO A 111 -15.78 -3.21 4.70
C PRO A 111 -15.45 -4.33 3.72
N GLN A 112 -16.31 -4.58 2.72
CA GLN A 112 -16.07 -5.62 1.70
C GLN A 112 -15.01 -5.17 0.70
N VAL A 113 -13.90 -5.90 0.66
CA VAL A 113 -12.75 -5.62 -0.21
C VAL A 113 -12.32 -6.87 -0.97
N THR A 114 -11.60 -6.67 -2.07
CA THR A 114 -10.96 -7.75 -2.81
C THR A 114 -9.46 -7.57 -2.72
N ILE A 115 -8.75 -8.64 -2.37
CA ILE A 115 -7.29 -8.63 -2.20
C ILE A 115 -6.67 -9.57 -3.23
N GLU A 116 -5.82 -9.03 -4.09
CA GLU A 116 -4.93 -9.85 -4.90
C GLU A 116 -3.62 -10.02 -4.13
N LEU A 117 -3.28 -11.26 -3.82
CA LEU A 117 -2.06 -11.65 -3.12
C LEU A 117 -1.38 -12.75 -3.95
N ARG A 118 -0.18 -12.45 -4.45
CA ARG A 118 0.55 -13.33 -5.39
C ARG A 118 -0.30 -13.60 -6.64
N ALA A 119 -0.50 -14.86 -7.01
CA ALA A 119 -1.31 -15.27 -8.16
C ALA A 119 -2.80 -15.49 -7.82
N LYS A 120 -3.23 -15.15 -6.59
CA LYS A 120 -4.56 -15.48 -6.08
C LYS A 120 -5.35 -14.23 -5.74
N THR A 121 -6.66 -14.32 -5.94
CA THR A 121 -7.61 -13.28 -5.56
C THR A 121 -8.47 -13.78 -4.42
N TYR A 122 -8.68 -12.95 -3.41
CA TYR A 122 -9.48 -13.28 -2.23
C TYR A 122 -10.59 -12.24 -2.04
N GLN A 123 -11.77 -12.70 -1.65
CA GLN A 123 -12.70 -11.83 -0.93
C GLN A 123 -12.20 -11.68 0.50
N ALA A 124 -12.27 -10.45 1.01
CA ALA A 124 -11.82 -10.13 2.35
C ALA A 124 -12.69 -9.04 2.96
N THR A 125 -12.65 -8.99 4.29
CA THR A 125 -13.29 -7.94 5.08
C THR A 125 -12.21 -7.07 5.72
N GLY A 126 -12.27 -5.76 5.48
CA GLY A 126 -11.45 -4.76 6.13
C GLY A 126 -12.14 -4.18 7.36
N LYS A 127 -11.45 -4.18 8.50
CA LYS A 127 -11.88 -3.53 9.74
C LYS A 127 -10.95 -2.36 10.05
N VAL A 128 -11.49 -1.15 9.99
CA VAL A 128 -10.83 0.03 10.57
C VAL A 128 -10.81 -0.11 12.08
N LEU A 129 -9.64 0.03 12.69
CA LEU A 129 -9.52 0.00 14.14
C LEU A 129 -9.84 1.39 14.71
N GLU A 130 -10.67 1.46 15.74
CA GLU A 130 -11.05 2.69 16.45
C GLU A 130 -11.16 2.41 17.96
N GLY A 131 -10.98 3.44 18.79
CA GLY A 131 -11.14 3.34 20.24
C GLY A 131 -10.17 2.35 20.89
N VAL A 132 -10.67 1.54 21.83
CA VAL A 132 -9.84 0.62 22.63
C VAL A 132 -9.12 -0.42 21.75
N ASP A 133 -9.80 -0.95 20.73
CA ASP A 133 -9.21 -1.89 19.78
C ASP A 133 -8.03 -1.26 19.02
N TYR A 134 -8.12 0.04 18.73
CA TYR A 134 -7.02 0.78 18.11
C TYR A 134 -5.85 0.93 19.07
N ASP A 135 -6.10 1.40 20.29
CA ASP A 135 -5.03 1.70 21.26
C ASP A 135 -4.19 0.46 21.57
N GLU A 136 -4.84 -0.69 21.78
CA GLU A 136 -4.14 -1.96 22.03
C GLU A 136 -3.29 -2.38 20.82
N PHE A 137 -3.88 -2.34 19.62
CA PHE A 137 -3.20 -2.79 18.42
C PHE A 137 -2.07 -1.84 18.02
N ALA A 138 -2.29 -0.52 18.11
CA ALA A 138 -1.31 0.50 17.84
C ALA A 138 -0.12 0.37 18.79
N ALA A 139 -0.34 0.18 20.10
CA ALA A 139 0.75 -0.04 21.05
C ALA A 139 1.64 -1.23 20.66
N TRP A 140 1.03 -2.33 20.18
CA TRP A 140 1.78 -3.46 19.64
C TRP A 140 2.53 -3.11 18.35
N VAL A 141 1.87 -2.45 17.38
CA VAL A 141 2.46 -2.05 16.09
C VAL A 141 3.67 -1.15 16.29
N LEU A 142 3.59 -0.13 17.16
CA LEU A 142 4.70 0.80 17.39
C LEU A 142 5.86 0.14 18.14
N ALA A 143 5.59 -0.91 18.94
CA ALA A 143 6.64 -1.68 19.60
C ALA A 143 7.36 -2.64 18.65
N ASP A 144 6.63 -3.24 17.70
CA ASP A 144 7.15 -4.23 16.75
C ASP A 144 7.80 -3.58 15.52
N ASN A 145 7.30 -2.41 15.09
CA ASN A 145 7.72 -1.75 13.87
C ASN A 145 8.25 -0.33 14.13
N PRO A 146 9.59 -0.17 14.25
CA PRO A 146 10.22 1.14 14.48
C PRO A 146 9.93 2.17 13.40
N LEU A 147 9.69 1.74 12.16
CA LEU A 147 9.36 2.63 11.04
C LEU A 147 8.00 3.31 11.27
N LEU A 148 7.00 2.53 11.68
CA LEU A 148 5.68 3.06 12.01
C LEU A 148 5.74 3.90 13.29
N ALA A 149 6.57 3.54 14.27
CA ALA A 149 6.81 4.34 15.45
C ALA A 149 7.38 5.72 15.13
N ASP A 150 8.41 5.78 14.27
CA ASP A 150 8.99 7.03 13.80
C ASP A 150 7.95 7.87 13.06
N PHE A 151 7.16 7.26 12.18
CA PHE A 151 6.09 7.95 11.47
C PHE A 151 5.02 8.52 12.42
N GLN A 152 4.53 7.74 13.38
CA GLN A 152 3.57 8.22 14.38
C GLN A 152 4.10 9.41 15.17
N SER A 153 5.41 9.45 15.44
CA SER A 153 6.03 10.54 16.20
C SER A 153 6.01 11.89 15.47
N LYS A 154 5.87 11.86 14.13
CA LYS A 154 5.84 13.05 13.26
C LYS A 154 4.43 13.58 13.03
N ILE A 155 3.39 12.83 13.38
CA ILE A 155 1.99 13.20 13.15
C ILE A 155 1.21 13.29 14.46
N ASP A 156 0.39 14.33 14.60
CA ASP A 156 -0.44 14.53 15.80
C ASP A 156 -1.69 13.61 15.82
N ARG A 157 -2.01 12.98 14.69
CA ARG A 157 -3.18 12.11 14.57
C ARG A 157 -2.79 10.63 14.69
N PRO A 158 -3.73 9.75 15.07
CA PRO A 158 -3.51 8.32 15.00
C PRO A 158 -3.20 7.90 13.55
N MET A 159 -2.20 7.04 13.34
CA MET A 159 -1.96 6.45 12.02
C MET A 159 -3.15 5.59 11.59
N PRO A 160 -3.49 5.54 10.29
CA PRO A 160 -4.60 4.73 9.81
C PRO A 160 -4.25 3.24 9.86
N LEU A 161 -4.87 2.49 10.77
CA LEU A 161 -4.72 1.04 10.87
C LEU A 161 -5.98 0.33 10.38
N VAL A 162 -5.79 -0.62 9.46
CA VAL A 162 -6.86 -1.51 8.99
C VAL A 162 -6.39 -2.95 9.05
N VAL A 163 -7.18 -3.78 9.74
CA VAL A 163 -7.02 -5.23 9.73
C VAL A 163 -7.78 -5.80 8.55
N LEU A 164 -7.17 -6.76 7.85
CA LEU A 164 -7.74 -7.45 6.70
C LEU A 164 -7.90 -8.93 7.05
N THR A 165 -9.14 -9.42 6.94
CA THR A 165 -9.47 -10.83 7.15
C THR A 165 -9.83 -11.45 5.80
N LEU A 166 -9.01 -12.39 5.34
CA LEU A 166 -9.29 -13.18 4.13
C LEU A 166 -10.42 -14.17 4.42
N GLU A 167 -11.44 -14.21 3.56
CA GLU A 167 -12.60 -15.10 3.74
C GLU A 167 -12.53 -16.32 2.82
N GLY A 168 -12.23 -16.10 1.54
CA GLY A 168 -12.14 -17.17 0.54
C GLY A 168 -11.48 -16.71 -0.75
N GLU A 169 -10.83 -17.65 -1.45
CA GLU A 169 -10.29 -17.46 -2.79
C GLU A 169 -11.45 -17.38 -3.81
N VAL A 170 -11.28 -16.56 -4.85
CA VAL A 170 -12.31 -16.23 -5.86
C VAL A 170 -11.82 -16.55 -7.26
#